data_AF-H9GM34-F1
#
_entry.id   AF-H9GM34-F1
#
_cell.length_a   1.000
_cell.length_b   1.000
_cell.length_c   1.000
_cell.angle_alpha   90.00
_cell.angle_beta   90.00
_cell.angle_gamma   90.00
#
_symmetry.space_group_name_H-M   'P 1'
#
loop_
_entity.id
_entity.type
_entity.pdbx_description
1 polymer ?
#
loop_
_entity_poly.entity_id
_entity_poly.type
_entity_poly.pdbx_seq_one_letter_code
_entity_poly.pdbx_strand_id
1 'polypeptide(L)'
;YHVTLKRVQIQQAASKGARWLGIERDQLPPDHTVSQHETCKIRSIKAGTLEKLVENLLTAFGDNDFNYINIFLSTYRGFATTKEVLELILDRYGNLEISNCEDDRSQNSTENKTVLRTAIASILRAWLDQCSEDFREPPDYLCLQKLLAYLTRVMPGSVLEGRAQNLLEQFQKQEVMNGGIHDTLANEEKLETENSEDFSSFAEDFVAEQLTYMDAELFKRLVPYHCLGSIWSQRSKKENNHLALTIRATIAQFNAVTQCVIRTILNDKELKTQQRAKIIEKWIDIAHECRILKNFSSLRAIVSALQSNSIYRLKKCWASVAKDSMLMFEELSEIFSDRDNYLISRELLMREGTSKFANLDSSVKENQKRTQRRLQLQKDMGIMQGTVPYLGTFLTDLTMLDAALQNYVEVGFHKKMYEFEVIAQIKLLQSSCNSYCMTSDRRFIQWFRKQPELTEEER
;
A
#
# COMPACT_ATOMS: atom_id res chain seq x y z
N TYR A 1 29.09 -8.40 -6.04
CA TYR A 1 28.13 -8.98 -6.99
C TYR A 1 28.01 -10.48 -6.76
N HIS A 2 26.82 -11.05 -6.91
CA HIS A 2 26.58 -12.48 -7.06
C HIS A 2 26.20 -12.75 -8.52
N VAL A 3 26.66 -13.85 -9.11
CA VAL A 3 26.30 -14.23 -10.49
C VAL A 3 25.30 -15.36 -10.42
N THR A 4 24.06 -15.11 -10.82
CA THR A 4 23.05 -16.16 -10.99
C THR A 4 22.87 -16.46 -12.49
N LEU A 5 22.76 -17.73 -12.83
CA LEU A 5 22.48 -18.17 -14.19
C LEU A 5 20.97 -18.31 -14.35
N LYS A 6 20.34 -17.48 -15.19
CA LYS A 6 18.92 -17.60 -15.51
C LYS A 6 18.77 -18.13 -16.94
N ARG A 7 18.01 -19.20 -17.10
CA ARG A 7 17.59 -19.66 -18.44
C ARG A 7 16.50 -18.75 -18.95
N VAL A 8 16.74 -18.10 -20.08
CA VAL A 8 15.78 -17.26 -20.79
C VAL A 8 15.44 -17.94 -22.11
N GLN A 9 14.14 -18.06 -22.40
CA GLN A 9 13.65 -18.68 -23.62
C GLN A 9 13.60 -17.60 -24.72
N ILE A 10 14.38 -17.80 -25.78
CA ILE A 10 14.43 -16.89 -26.93
C ILE A 10 13.87 -17.63 -28.14
N GLN A 11 12.86 -17.04 -28.79
CA GLN A 11 12.39 -17.50 -30.09
C GLN A 11 13.21 -16.80 -31.18
N GLN A 12 14.06 -17.55 -31.89
CA GLN A 12 14.68 -17.09 -33.13
C GLN A 12 13.98 -17.76 -34.31
N ALA A 13 13.60 -16.97 -35.32
CA ALA A 13 13.21 -17.52 -36.61
C ALA A 13 14.46 -18.13 -37.28
N ALA A 14 14.36 -19.41 -37.68
CA ALA A 14 15.48 -20.18 -38.23
C ALA A 14 15.94 -19.63 -39.60
N SER A 15 16.82 -18.64 -39.62
CA SER A 15 17.21 -17.95 -40.85
C SER A 15 18.34 -18.64 -41.66
N LYS A 16 18.74 -19.86 -41.32
CA LYS A 16 19.92 -20.51 -41.95
C LYS A 16 19.65 -21.64 -42.95
N GLY A 17 18.39 -22.01 -43.20
CA GLY A 17 18.02 -22.98 -44.26
C GLY A 17 17.36 -22.37 -45.50
N ALA A 18 16.72 -21.20 -45.38
CA ALA A 18 15.75 -20.71 -46.37
C ALA A 18 16.34 -19.94 -47.58
N ARG A 19 17.67 -19.97 -47.80
CA ARG A 19 18.27 -19.28 -48.96
C ARG A 19 18.32 -20.11 -50.24
N TRP A 20 17.99 -21.40 -50.17
CA TRP A 20 18.04 -22.33 -51.31
C TRP A 20 16.69 -22.55 -52.03
N LEU A 21 15.58 -21.98 -51.54
CA LEU A 21 14.24 -22.22 -52.11
C LEU A 21 13.49 -20.96 -52.58
N GLY A 22 14.09 -19.76 -52.52
CA GLY A 22 13.54 -18.58 -53.21
C GLY A 22 12.14 -18.13 -52.77
N ILE A 23 11.82 -18.21 -51.48
CA ILE A 23 10.53 -17.74 -50.93
C ILE A 23 10.78 -16.49 -50.06
N GLU A 24 10.01 -15.42 -50.32
CA GLU A 24 10.03 -14.16 -49.56
C GLU A 24 9.55 -14.34 -48.10
N ARG A 25 10.02 -13.45 -47.21
CA ARG A 25 10.07 -13.63 -45.74
C ARG A 25 8.72 -13.72 -45.00
N ASP A 26 7.58 -13.50 -45.64
CA ASP A 26 6.34 -13.20 -44.91
C ASP A 26 5.32 -14.34 -44.78
N GLN A 27 5.66 -15.58 -45.14
CA GLN A 27 4.79 -16.74 -44.86
C GLN A 27 5.59 -17.97 -44.44
N LEU A 28 5.86 -18.12 -43.15
CA LEU A 28 6.30 -19.38 -42.55
C LEU A 28 5.33 -19.82 -41.44
N PRO A 29 4.87 -21.08 -41.41
CA PRO A 29 3.98 -21.60 -40.38
C PRO A 29 4.62 -21.62 -38.96
N PRO A 30 3.82 -21.63 -37.88
CA PRO A 30 4.29 -21.61 -36.49
C PRO A 30 5.23 -22.77 -36.10
N ASP A 31 5.21 -23.86 -36.88
CA ASP A 31 5.93 -25.11 -36.59
C ASP A 31 7.44 -25.06 -36.88
N HIS A 32 7.99 -23.88 -37.22
CA HIS A 32 9.42 -23.69 -37.52
C HIS A 32 10.12 -22.68 -36.59
N THR A 33 9.56 -22.43 -35.41
CA THR A 33 10.18 -21.59 -34.37
C THR A 33 11.00 -22.48 -33.42
N VAL A 34 12.33 -22.44 -33.50
CA VAL A 34 13.18 -23.16 -32.55
C VAL A 34 13.27 -22.34 -31.27
N SER A 35 12.72 -22.87 -30.18
CA SER A 35 12.84 -22.29 -28.84
C SER A 35 14.20 -22.61 -28.25
N GLN A 36 15.14 -21.66 -28.31
CA GLN A 36 16.48 -21.84 -27.74
C GLN A 36 16.51 -21.23 -26.32
N HIS A 37 16.99 -22.01 -25.35
CA HIS A 37 17.15 -21.54 -23.98
C HIS A 37 18.58 -21.04 -23.79
N GLU A 38 18.77 -19.72 -23.74
CA GLU A 38 20.07 -19.14 -23.41
C GLU A 38 20.22 -19.02 -21.89
N THR A 39 21.43 -19.28 -21.40
CA THR A 39 21.75 -19.12 -19.97
C THR A 39 22.45 -17.79 -19.78
N CYS A 40 21.70 -16.79 -19.33
CA CYS A 40 22.22 -15.45 -19.09
C CYS A 40 22.83 -15.37 -17.68
N LYS A 41 24.04 -14.78 -17.57
CA LYS A 41 24.67 -14.44 -16.29
C LYS A 41 24.07 -13.13 -15.79
N ILE A 42 23.21 -13.19 -14.79
CA ILE A 42 22.67 -12.02 -14.09
C ILE A 42 23.63 -11.68 -12.95
N ARG A 43 24.18 -10.46 -12.96
CA ARG A 43 25.00 -9.94 -11.87
C ARG A 43 24.11 -9.18 -10.91
N SER A 44 23.84 -9.72 -9.72
CA SER A 44 23.09 -9.01 -8.67
C SER A 44 24.03 -8.37 -7.66
N ILE A 45 23.76 -7.12 -7.27
CA ILE A 45 24.47 -6.48 -6.16
C ILE A 45 24.10 -7.15 -4.85
N LYS A 46 25.09 -7.39 -3.99
CA LYS A 46 24.87 -7.95 -2.64
C LYS A 46 24.88 -6.85 -1.59
N ALA A 47 25.85 -5.95 -1.68
CA ALA A 47 25.94 -4.74 -0.88
C ALA A 47 26.79 -3.70 -1.62
N GLY A 48 26.70 -2.45 -1.19
CA GLY A 48 27.56 -1.37 -1.67
C GLY A 48 27.29 -0.06 -0.92
N THR A 49 28.15 0.93 -1.15
CA THR A 49 27.92 2.32 -0.74
C THR A 49 26.83 2.96 -1.60
N LEU A 50 26.26 4.07 -1.13
CA LEU A 50 25.20 4.78 -1.86
C LEU A 50 25.63 5.13 -3.29
N GLU A 51 26.87 5.59 -3.47
CA GLU A 51 27.43 5.97 -4.76
C GLU A 51 27.43 4.80 -5.74
N LYS A 52 27.85 3.61 -5.27
CA LYS A 52 27.89 2.40 -6.11
C LYS A 52 26.49 1.87 -6.42
N LEU A 53 25.53 2.04 -5.52
CA LEU A 53 24.14 1.68 -5.78
C LEU A 53 23.52 2.61 -6.84
N VAL A 54 23.80 3.91 -6.77
CA VAL A 54 23.34 4.88 -7.79
C VAL A 54 24.06 4.65 -9.12
N GLU A 55 25.35 4.32 -9.13
CA GLU A 55 26.07 3.92 -10.35
C GLU A 55 25.41 2.70 -11.00
N ASN A 56 25.10 1.66 -10.22
CA ASN A 56 24.44 0.47 -10.72
C ASN A 56 23.00 0.72 -11.16
N LEU A 57 22.32 1.73 -10.61
CA LEU A 57 20.99 2.14 -11.06
C LEU A 57 21.01 2.58 -12.53
N LEU A 58 22.07 3.29 -12.93
CA LEU A 58 22.25 3.77 -14.31
C LEU A 58 22.63 2.62 -15.25
N THR A 59 23.50 1.72 -14.83
CA THR A 59 23.86 0.54 -15.64
C THR A 59 22.70 -0.45 -15.76
N ALA A 60 21.91 -0.63 -14.69
CA ALA A 60 20.74 -1.50 -14.67
C ALA A 60 19.71 -1.11 -15.73
N PHE A 61 19.56 0.18 -16.04
CA PHE A 61 18.71 0.61 -17.14
C PHE A 61 19.23 0.12 -18.50
N GLY A 62 20.54 0.25 -18.76
CA GLY A 62 21.16 -0.26 -19.98
C GLY A 62 21.04 -1.78 -20.12
N ASP A 63 21.08 -2.50 -18.99
CA ASP A 63 20.95 -3.96 -18.93
C ASP A 63 19.48 -4.44 -18.88
N ASN A 64 18.49 -3.53 -18.94
CA ASN A 64 17.06 -3.82 -18.77
C ASN A 64 16.69 -4.50 -17.43
N ASP A 65 17.46 -4.29 -16.37
CA ASP A 65 17.16 -4.76 -15.01
C ASP A 65 16.22 -3.78 -14.27
N PHE A 66 14.96 -3.73 -14.72
CA PHE A 66 13.92 -2.93 -14.09
C PHE A 66 13.61 -3.35 -12.64
N ASN A 67 13.94 -4.60 -12.28
CA ASN A 67 13.73 -5.10 -10.93
C ASN A 67 14.65 -4.37 -9.94
N TYR A 68 15.93 -4.18 -10.28
CA TYR A 68 16.85 -3.38 -9.47
C TYR A 68 16.34 -1.94 -9.27
N ILE A 69 15.87 -1.30 -10.34
CA ILE A 69 15.33 0.07 -10.31
C ILE A 69 14.15 0.16 -9.33
N ASN A 70 13.19 -0.78 -9.43
CA ASN A 70 12.00 -0.79 -8.56
C ASN A 70 12.35 -1.06 -7.08
N ILE A 71 13.28 -1.98 -6.81
CA ILE A 71 13.77 -2.26 -5.45
C ILE A 71 14.44 -1.03 -4.87
N PHE A 72 15.34 -0.39 -5.62
CA PHE A 72 16.06 0.80 -5.18
C PHE A 72 15.09 1.95 -4.88
N LEU A 73 14.24 2.32 -5.85
CA LEU A 73 13.28 3.42 -5.68
C LEU A 73 12.28 3.18 -4.54
N SER A 74 11.93 1.92 -4.25
CA SER A 74 10.99 1.59 -3.17
C SER A 74 11.63 1.53 -1.77
N THR A 75 12.95 1.38 -1.66
CA THR A 75 13.60 1.06 -0.38
C THR A 75 14.76 1.97 0.02
N TYR A 76 15.21 2.88 -0.87
CA TYR A 76 16.38 3.73 -0.60
C TYR A 76 16.24 4.61 0.65
N ARG A 77 15.02 5.02 0.98
CA ARG A 77 14.73 5.87 2.16
C ARG A 77 15.08 5.22 3.49
N GLY A 78 15.26 3.91 3.51
CA GLY A 78 15.78 3.22 4.69
C GLY A 78 17.29 3.41 4.92
N PHE A 79 18.02 4.02 3.96
CA PHE A 79 19.48 4.21 4.05
C PHE A 79 20.03 5.51 3.42
N ALA A 80 19.21 6.29 2.71
CA ALA A 80 19.60 7.55 2.08
C ALA A 80 18.40 8.50 1.98
N THR A 81 18.68 9.79 1.84
CA THR A 81 17.66 10.83 1.63
C THR A 81 17.39 11.07 0.14
N THR A 82 16.20 11.60 -0.18
CA THR A 82 15.85 12.01 -1.56
C THR A 82 16.88 12.99 -2.10
N LYS A 83 17.31 13.95 -1.28
CA LYS A 83 18.33 14.94 -1.64
C LYS A 83 19.66 14.30 -2.03
N GLU A 84 20.21 13.38 -1.22
CA GLU A 84 21.49 12.72 -1.50
C GLU A 84 21.43 11.91 -2.80
N VAL A 85 20.35 11.16 -3.03
CA VAL A 85 20.16 10.38 -4.27
C VAL A 85 20.02 11.30 -5.47
N LEU A 86 19.25 12.38 -5.35
CA LEU A 86 19.05 13.36 -6.42
C LEU A 86 20.37 14.08 -6.76
N GLU A 87 21.15 14.46 -5.75
CA GLU A 87 22.48 15.06 -5.92
C GLU A 87 23.44 14.11 -6.64
N LEU A 88 23.46 12.84 -6.25
CA LEU A 88 24.29 11.85 -6.95
C LEU A 88 23.85 11.67 -8.41
N ILE A 89 22.55 11.61 -8.71
CA ILE A 89 22.09 11.44 -10.10
C ILE A 89 22.37 12.71 -10.93
N LEU A 90 22.00 13.88 -10.43
CA LEU A 90 22.08 15.13 -11.19
C LEU A 90 23.49 15.72 -11.20
N ASP A 91 24.13 15.84 -10.03
CA ASP A 91 25.38 16.58 -9.90
C ASP A 91 26.58 15.75 -10.33
N ARG A 92 26.54 14.42 -10.09
CA ARG A 92 27.63 13.52 -10.50
C ARG A 92 27.45 13.01 -11.91
N TYR A 93 26.26 12.54 -12.30
CA TYR A 93 26.07 11.91 -13.62
C TYR A 93 25.43 12.86 -14.64
N GLY A 94 24.51 13.74 -14.22
CA GLY A 94 23.91 14.74 -15.11
C GLY A 94 24.89 15.84 -15.55
N ASN A 95 25.77 16.33 -14.66
CA ASN A 95 26.75 17.36 -15.04
C ASN A 95 27.95 16.81 -15.84
N LEU A 96 28.27 15.51 -15.73
CA LEU A 96 29.27 14.85 -16.60
C LEU A 96 28.90 14.97 -18.09
N GLU A 97 27.61 15.10 -18.41
CA GLU A 97 27.13 15.37 -19.77
C GLU A 97 27.45 16.79 -20.24
N ILE A 98 27.48 17.77 -19.32
CA ILE A 98 27.61 19.20 -19.61
C ILE A 98 29.08 19.65 -19.61
N SER A 99 29.92 19.12 -18.70
CA SER A 99 31.32 19.55 -18.58
C SER A 99 32.22 19.07 -19.72
N ASN A 100 31.90 17.93 -20.34
CA ASN A 100 32.72 17.34 -21.41
C ASN A 100 32.27 17.81 -22.81
N CYS A 101 31.76 19.05 -22.91
CA CYS A 101 31.28 19.64 -24.16
C CYS A 101 32.41 20.24 -25.00
N GLU A 102 33.60 20.47 -24.43
CA GLU A 102 34.62 21.25 -25.13
C GLU A 102 35.61 20.45 -26.00
N ASP A 103 35.83 19.13 -25.82
CA ASP A 103 37.06 18.56 -26.45
C ASP A 103 37.11 17.11 -26.98
N ASP A 104 36.01 16.35 -27.17
CA ASP A 104 36.19 14.98 -27.75
C ASP A 104 35.09 14.50 -28.71
N ARG A 105 35.36 14.61 -30.02
CA ARG A 105 34.51 14.12 -31.12
C ARG A 105 34.80 12.64 -31.42
N SER A 106 34.37 11.73 -30.55
CA SER A 106 34.28 10.30 -30.88
C SER A 106 32.81 9.83 -30.94
N GLN A 107 32.47 8.98 -31.92
CA GLN A 107 31.09 8.47 -32.08
C GLN A 107 30.66 7.64 -30.84
N ASN A 108 31.59 6.88 -30.26
CA ASN A 108 31.35 6.10 -29.03
C ASN A 108 31.06 6.98 -27.81
N SER A 109 31.66 8.17 -27.70
CA SER A 109 31.37 9.09 -26.57
C SER A 109 29.99 9.74 -26.70
N THR A 110 29.54 9.98 -27.94
CA THR A 110 28.22 10.57 -28.22
C THR A 110 27.11 9.55 -27.96
N GLU A 111 27.28 8.30 -28.40
CA GLU A 111 26.31 7.23 -28.15
C GLU A 111 26.17 6.92 -26.66
N ASN A 112 27.29 6.79 -25.94
CA ASN A 112 27.28 6.59 -24.48
C ASN A 112 26.60 7.73 -23.72
N LYS A 113 26.79 8.99 -24.13
CA LYS A 113 26.09 10.16 -23.56
C LYS A 113 24.59 10.09 -23.80
N THR A 114 24.14 9.73 -25.00
CA THR A 114 22.71 9.60 -25.29
C THR A 114 22.03 8.48 -24.51
N VAL A 115 22.73 7.35 -24.31
CA VAL A 115 22.25 6.22 -23.50
C VAL A 115 22.12 6.63 -22.04
N LEU A 116 23.13 7.31 -21.48
CA LEU A 116 23.10 7.81 -20.11
C LEU A 116 21.97 8.80 -19.87
N ARG A 117 21.78 9.76 -20.78
CA ARG A 117 20.68 10.74 -20.70
C ARG A 117 19.31 10.08 -20.72
N THR A 118 19.16 9.07 -21.57
CA THR A 118 17.92 8.29 -21.68
C THR A 118 17.66 7.48 -20.41
N ALA A 119 18.72 6.92 -19.81
CA ALA A 119 18.65 6.22 -18.53
C ALA A 119 18.22 7.14 -17.39
N ILE A 120 18.88 8.30 -17.25
CA ILE A 120 18.54 9.32 -16.24
C ILE A 120 17.09 9.77 -16.42
N ALA A 121 16.68 10.12 -17.64
CA ALA A 121 15.30 10.53 -17.93
C ALA A 121 14.28 9.45 -17.54
N SER A 122 14.58 8.18 -17.82
CA SER A 122 13.69 7.06 -17.52
C SER A 122 13.61 6.75 -16.03
N ILE A 123 14.74 6.83 -15.31
CA ILE A 123 14.79 6.68 -13.86
C ILE A 123 14.02 7.81 -13.18
N LEU A 124 14.23 9.07 -13.60
CA LEU A 124 13.48 10.23 -13.08
C LEU A 124 11.98 10.10 -13.38
N ARG A 125 11.60 9.58 -14.55
CA ARG A 125 10.19 9.26 -14.86
C ARG A 125 9.61 8.26 -13.88
N ALA A 126 10.31 7.13 -13.69
CA ALA A 126 9.88 6.09 -12.77
C ALA A 126 9.81 6.61 -11.33
N TRP A 127 10.74 7.47 -10.92
CA TRP A 127 10.77 8.09 -9.60
C TRP A 127 9.54 8.98 -9.37
N LEU A 128 9.24 9.88 -10.32
CA LEU A 128 8.05 10.75 -10.24
C LEU A 128 6.74 9.95 -10.26
N ASP A 129 6.68 8.83 -11.00
CA ASP A 129 5.45 8.03 -11.13
C ASP A 129 5.19 7.14 -9.92
N GLN A 130 6.24 6.51 -9.39
CA GLN A 130 6.10 5.50 -8.33
C GLN A 130 6.21 6.09 -6.92
N CYS A 131 6.79 7.28 -6.81
CA CYS A 131 7.32 7.85 -5.57
C CYS A 131 7.22 9.39 -5.56
N SER A 132 6.15 9.97 -6.13
CA SER A 132 5.91 11.43 -6.16
C SER A 132 5.98 12.11 -4.79
N GLU A 133 5.58 11.40 -3.73
CA GLU A 133 5.62 11.92 -2.35
C GLU A 133 7.04 12.27 -1.86
N ASP A 134 8.10 11.77 -2.50
CA ASP A 134 9.49 12.12 -2.14
C ASP A 134 9.84 13.56 -2.40
N PHE A 135 9.12 14.16 -3.33
CA PHE A 135 9.29 15.54 -3.76
C PHE A 135 8.35 16.47 -3.00
N ARG A 136 7.54 15.93 -2.06
CA ARG A 136 6.56 16.67 -1.27
C ARG A 136 7.18 17.14 0.03
N GLU A 137 8.02 18.17 -0.07
CA GLU A 137 8.72 18.81 1.05
C GLU A 137 8.23 20.27 1.22
N PRO A 138 7.12 20.50 1.96
CA PRO A 138 6.63 21.85 2.28
C PRO A 138 7.68 22.71 2.98
N PRO A 139 7.70 24.05 2.79
CA PRO A 139 6.92 24.84 1.83
C PRO A 139 7.64 25.05 0.48
N ASP A 140 8.95 24.78 0.43
CA ASP A 140 9.80 25.20 -0.68
C ASP A 140 9.96 24.12 -1.77
N TYR A 141 9.59 22.87 -1.50
CA TYR A 141 9.69 21.77 -2.46
C TYR A 141 11.09 21.66 -3.10
N LEU A 142 12.14 21.80 -2.29
CA LEU A 142 13.51 22.05 -2.76
C LEU A 142 14.01 20.98 -3.74
N CYS A 143 13.76 19.70 -3.45
CA CYS A 143 14.12 18.59 -4.33
C CYS A 143 13.39 18.66 -5.68
N LEU A 144 12.10 19.04 -5.68
CA LEU A 144 11.30 19.18 -6.91
C LEU A 144 11.76 20.38 -7.74
N GLN A 145 12.05 21.51 -7.08
CA GLN A 145 12.59 22.70 -7.74
C GLN A 145 13.97 22.44 -8.36
N LYS A 146 14.86 21.73 -7.65
CA LYS A 146 16.17 21.34 -8.18
C LYS A 146 16.03 20.43 -9.40
N LEU A 147 15.10 19.46 -9.35
CA LEU A 147 14.79 18.60 -10.48
C LEU A 147 14.25 19.42 -11.68
N LEU A 148 13.33 20.34 -11.45
CA LEU A 148 12.80 21.22 -12.50
C LEU A 148 13.90 22.07 -13.14
N ALA A 149 14.76 22.71 -12.34
CA ALA A 149 15.87 23.51 -12.84
C ALA A 149 16.81 22.69 -13.74
N TYR A 150 17.05 21.43 -13.37
CA TYR A 150 17.81 20.50 -14.22
C TYR A 150 17.07 20.16 -15.52
N LEU A 151 15.77 19.82 -15.44
CA LEU A 151 14.97 19.43 -16.60
C LEU A 151 14.81 20.58 -17.61
N THR A 152 14.58 21.81 -17.16
CA THR A 152 14.49 22.98 -18.04
C THR A 152 15.83 23.28 -18.73
N ARG A 153 16.96 23.02 -18.06
CA ARG A 153 18.30 23.21 -18.64
C ARG A 153 18.65 22.11 -19.65
N VAL A 154 18.35 20.86 -19.33
CA VAL A 154 18.83 19.69 -20.10
C VAL A 154 17.80 19.18 -21.10
N MET A 155 16.49 19.27 -20.83
CA MET A 155 15.41 18.71 -21.65
C MET A 155 14.18 19.64 -21.69
N PRO A 156 14.30 20.87 -22.23
CA PRO A 156 13.19 21.82 -22.26
C PRO A 156 12.04 21.31 -23.15
N GLY A 157 10.81 21.51 -22.71
CA GLY A 157 9.58 21.09 -23.38
C GLY A 157 9.31 19.58 -23.31
N SER A 158 10.06 18.83 -22.50
CA SER A 158 9.89 17.38 -22.40
C SER A 158 8.64 17.00 -21.58
N VAL A 159 8.07 15.82 -21.86
CA VAL A 159 6.95 15.25 -21.07
C VAL A 159 7.32 15.14 -19.57
N LEU A 160 8.60 14.93 -19.27
CA LEU A 160 9.09 14.83 -17.89
C LEU A 160 9.06 16.17 -17.16
N GLU A 161 9.47 17.24 -17.83
CA GLU A 161 9.40 18.60 -17.28
C GLU A 161 7.94 18.97 -16.99
N GLY A 162 7.04 18.78 -17.97
CA GLY A 162 5.61 19.05 -17.78
C GLY A 162 5.00 18.24 -16.63
N ARG A 163 5.42 16.98 -16.45
CA ARG A 163 4.98 16.14 -15.32
C ARG A 163 5.46 16.68 -13.98
N ALA A 164 6.75 17.04 -13.86
CA ALA A 164 7.30 17.61 -12.64
C ALA A 164 6.63 18.95 -12.29
N GLN A 165 6.31 19.77 -13.29
CA GLN A 165 5.62 21.05 -13.09
C GLN A 165 4.18 20.85 -12.62
N ASN A 166 3.45 19.92 -13.24
CA ASN A 166 2.08 19.56 -12.82
C ASN A 166 2.06 19.06 -11.37
N LEU A 167 3.05 18.26 -10.97
CA LEU A 167 3.19 17.78 -9.58
C LEU A 167 3.40 18.94 -8.60
N LEU A 168 4.27 19.90 -8.93
CA LEU A 168 4.52 21.07 -8.09
C LEU A 168 3.25 21.89 -7.90
N GLU A 169 2.52 22.17 -8.98
CA GLU A 169 1.24 22.88 -8.91
C GLU A 169 0.20 22.12 -8.08
N GLN A 170 0.13 20.79 -8.24
CA GLN A 170 -0.80 19.95 -7.48
C GLN A 170 -0.51 20.01 -5.98
N PHE A 171 0.76 19.93 -5.58
CA PHE A 171 1.13 19.99 -4.17
C PHE A 171 0.85 21.37 -3.55
N GLN A 172 1.19 22.45 -4.26
CA GLN A 172 0.88 23.81 -3.82
C GLN A 172 -0.64 24.04 -3.68
N LYS A 173 -1.46 23.57 -4.64
CA LYS A 173 -2.93 23.64 -4.54
C LYS A 173 -3.47 22.85 -3.35
N GLN A 174 -2.90 21.69 -3.06
CA GLN A 174 -3.31 20.87 -1.91
C GLN A 174 -2.94 21.51 -0.57
N GLU A 175 -1.83 22.24 -0.47
CA GLU A 175 -1.48 23.00 0.74
C GLU A 175 -2.45 24.14 1.02
N VAL A 176 -2.81 24.91 -0.01
CA VAL A 176 -3.78 26.01 0.13
C VAL A 176 -5.15 25.48 0.54
N MET A 177 -5.59 24.35 -0.03
CA MET A 177 -6.84 23.69 0.35
C MET A 177 -6.78 23.11 1.77
N ASN A 178 -5.71 22.42 2.17
CA ASN A 178 -5.58 21.86 3.52
C ASN A 178 -5.44 22.95 4.60
N GLY A 179 -4.79 24.08 4.28
CA GLY A 179 -4.71 25.25 5.17
C GLY A 179 -6.08 25.91 5.40
N GLY A 180 -6.95 25.94 4.38
CA GLY A 180 -8.33 26.41 4.52
C GLY A 180 -9.26 25.41 5.23
N ILE A 181 -9.07 24.11 5.01
CA ILE A 181 -9.89 23.06 5.63
C ILE A 181 -9.68 22.99 7.15
N HIS A 182 -8.49 23.31 7.67
CA HIS A 182 -8.27 23.38 9.12
C HIS A 182 -9.07 24.51 9.79
N ASP A 183 -9.37 25.59 9.06
CA ASP A 183 -10.16 26.73 9.56
C ASP A 183 -11.67 26.51 9.37
N THR A 184 -12.08 25.77 8.33
CA THR A 184 -13.50 25.42 8.12
C THR A 184 -13.96 24.28 9.04
N LEU A 185 -13.10 23.28 9.32
CA LEU A 185 -13.43 22.19 10.24
C LEU A 185 -13.48 22.64 11.71
N ALA A 186 -12.75 23.70 12.08
CA ALA A 186 -12.85 24.32 13.40
C ALA A 186 -14.13 25.17 13.56
N ASN A 187 -14.68 25.70 12.45
CA ASN A 187 -15.92 26.49 12.46
C ASN A 187 -17.20 25.67 12.25
N GLU A 188 -17.12 24.42 11.79
CA GLU A 188 -18.31 23.53 11.70
C GLU A 188 -18.70 22.89 13.05
N GLU A 189 -17.95 23.11 14.15
CA GLU A 189 -18.30 22.62 15.50
C GLU A 189 -19.51 23.32 16.14
N LYS A 190 -20.06 24.35 15.49
CA LYS A 190 -21.28 25.03 15.96
C LYS A 190 -22.31 25.10 14.85
N LEU A 191 -23.04 24.01 14.64
CA LEU A 191 -24.47 24.07 14.29
C LEU A 191 -25.13 22.69 14.39
N GLU A 192 -26.25 22.72 15.12
CA GLU A 192 -27.37 21.76 15.14
C GLU A 192 -27.20 20.45 15.94
N THR A 193 -27.57 20.61 17.22
CA THR A 193 -28.13 19.57 18.10
C THR A 193 -29.44 19.05 17.51
N GLU A 194 -29.39 18.18 16.51
CA GLU A 194 -30.56 17.41 16.08
C GLU A 194 -30.26 15.91 16.19
N ASN A 195 -30.98 15.26 17.10
CA ASN A 195 -31.07 13.82 17.36
C ASN A 195 -29.74 13.05 17.42
N SER A 196 -29.33 12.69 18.64
CA SER A 196 -28.31 11.64 18.83
C SER A 196 -28.86 10.32 18.27
N GLU A 197 -28.55 10.02 17.00
CA GLU A 197 -28.84 8.71 16.40
C GLU A 197 -28.20 7.62 17.26
N ASP A 198 -28.98 6.58 17.59
CA ASP A 198 -28.52 5.47 18.40
C ASP A 198 -27.83 4.42 17.52
N PHE A 199 -26.84 3.69 18.06
CA PHE A 199 -26.17 2.61 17.34
C PHE A 199 -27.17 1.59 16.75
N SER A 200 -28.29 1.37 17.45
CA SER A 200 -29.34 0.45 17.05
C SER A 200 -30.05 0.85 15.75
N SER A 201 -30.02 2.12 15.32
CA SER A 201 -30.72 2.58 14.11
C SER A 201 -29.99 2.26 12.80
N PHE A 202 -28.68 2.05 12.85
CA PHE A 202 -27.89 1.74 11.66
C PHE A 202 -27.98 0.26 11.31
N ALA A 203 -28.20 -0.06 10.04
CA ALA A 203 -28.12 -1.45 9.56
C ALA A 203 -26.67 -1.95 9.60
N GLU A 204 -26.49 -3.24 9.90
CA GLU A 204 -25.16 -3.86 10.08
C GLU A 204 -24.30 -3.72 8.83
N ASP A 205 -24.93 -3.91 7.68
CA ASP A 205 -24.29 -3.89 6.38
C ASP A 205 -23.91 -2.46 5.94
N PHE A 206 -24.70 -1.47 6.33
CA PHE A 206 -24.41 -0.06 6.17
C PHE A 206 -23.24 0.38 7.07
N VAL A 207 -23.20 -0.04 8.34
CA VAL A 207 -22.07 0.26 9.23
C VAL A 207 -20.77 -0.31 8.66
N ALA A 208 -20.78 -1.56 8.20
CA ALA A 208 -19.62 -2.19 7.58
C ALA A 208 -19.15 -1.45 6.31
N GLU A 209 -20.08 -0.98 5.47
CA GLU A 209 -19.77 -0.17 4.28
C GLU A 209 -19.10 1.16 4.66
N GLN A 210 -19.63 1.88 5.66
CA GLN A 210 -19.06 3.16 6.10
C GLN A 210 -17.68 3.00 6.75
N LEU A 211 -17.49 1.97 7.58
CA LEU A 211 -16.17 1.62 8.12
C LEU A 211 -15.17 1.29 7.00
N THR A 212 -15.63 0.56 5.98
CA THR A 212 -14.81 0.20 4.81
C THR A 212 -14.46 1.42 3.96
N TYR A 213 -15.39 2.35 3.77
CA TYR A 213 -15.09 3.63 3.13
C TYR A 213 -13.98 4.40 3.87
N MET A 214 -14.10 4.54 5.19
CA MET A 214 -13.12 5.27 6.01
C MET A 214 -11.73 4.61 5.97
N ASP A 215 -11.67 3.29 6.13
CA ASP A 215 -10.43 2.54 6.06
C ASP A 215 -9.80 2.57 4.66
N ALA A 216 -10.62 2.44 3.60
CA ALA A 216 -10.17 2.47 2.22
C ALA A 216 -9.55 3.83 1.84
N GLU A 217 -10.16 4.94 2.25
CA GLU A 217 -9.60 6.28 2.01
C GLU A 217 -8.23 6.47 2.66
N LEU A 218 -8.06 5.97 3.89
CA LEU A 218 -6.77 6.01 4.57
C LEU A 218 -5.74 5.09 3.91
N PHE A 219 -6.16 3.88 3.52
CA PHE A 219 -5.26 2.91 2.89
C PHE A 219 -4.82 3.34 1.49
N LYS A 220 -5.69 3.98 0.69
CA LYS A 220 -5.32 4.56 -0.61
C LYS A 220 -4.28 5.68 -0.49
N ARG A 221 -4.37 6.48 0.59
CA ARG A 221 -3.41 7.56 0.89
C ARG A 221 -2.17 7.08 1.63
N LEU A 222 -2.11 5.80 2.03
CA LEU A 222 -0.97 5.24 2.72
C LEU A 222 0.27 5.34 1.84
N VAL A 223 1.36 5.89 2.39
CA VAL A 223 2.64 5.94 1.72
C VAL A 223 3.43 4.67 2.09
N PRO A 224 3.63 3.70 1.16
CA PRO A 224 4.11 2.37 1.55
C PRO A 224 5.51 2.36 2.14
N TYR A 225 6.43 3.20 1.66
CA TYR A 225 7.80 3.21 2.18
C TYR A 225 7.87 3.65 3.65
N HIS A 226 6.87 4.37 4.17
CA HIS A 226 6.81 4.67 5.60
C HIS A 226 6.70 3.40 6.47
N CYS A 227 6.26 2.28 5.89
CA CYS A 227 6.13 0.99 6.58
C CYS A 227 7.48 0.30 6.79
N LEU A 228 8.54 0.72 6.08
CA LEU A 228 9.88 0.12 6.21
C LEU A 228 10.31 0.12 7.68
N GLY A 229 10.80 -1.01 8.18
CA GLY A 229 11.13 -1.17 9.61
C GLY A 229 12.16 -0.14 10.09
N SER A 230 13.12 0.21 9.24
CA SER A 230 14.09 1.28 9.49
C SER A 230 13.48 2.67 9.71
N ILE A 231 12.29 2.95 9.17
CA ILE A 231 11.56 4.21 9.35
C ILE A 231 10.54 4.06 10.49
N TRP A 232 9.72 3.02 10.43
CA TRP A 232 8.64 2.78 11.40
C TRP A 232 9.15 2.57 12.83
N SER A 233 10.32 1.96 13.01
CA SER A 233 10.94 1.79 14.34
C SER A 233 11.35 3.10 15.00
N GLN A 234 11.60 4.16 14.22
CA GLN A 234 12.05 5.46 14.73
C GLN A 234 10.92 6.37 15.21
N ARG A 235 9.66 5.91 15.14
CA ARG A 235 8.45 6.66 15.47
C ARG A 235 8.35 7.18 16.90
N SER A 236 9.11 6.60 17.84
CA SER A 236 9.11 6.98 19.25
C SER A 236 9.98 8.21 19.55
N LYS A 237 10.82 8.64 18.60
CA LYS A 237 11.66 9.82 18.75
C LYS A 237 10.84 11.09 18.47
N LYS A 238 10.86 12.06 19.39
CA LYS A 238 10.08 13.31 19.31
C LYS A 238 10.34 14.11 18.02
N GLU A 239 11.57 14.09 17.52
CA GLU A 239 11.99 14.76 16.27
C GLU A 239 11.30 14.15 15.03
N ASN A 240 10.82 12.91 15.13
CA ASN A 240 10.23 12.13 14.05
C ASN A 240 8.70 12.03 14.16
N ASN A 241 8.05 12.92 14.91
CA ASN A 241 6.59 12.90 15.08
C ASN A 241 5.83 13.07 13.74
N HIS A 242 6.45 13.76 12.78
CA HIS A 242 5.93 13.95 11.42
C HIS A 242 6.21 12.76 10.49
N LEU A 243 7.04 11.78 10.90
CA LEU A 243 7.27 10.58 10.11
C LEU A 243 6.05 9.66 10.19
N ALA A 244 5.70 9.07 9.05
CA ALA A 244 4.66 8.06 8.92
C ALA A 244 3.25 8.52 9.35
N LEU A 245 2.89 9.79 9.13
CA LEU A 245 1.56 10.35 9.45
C LEU A 245 0.42 9.50 8.85
N THR A 246 0.60 9.00 7.63
CA THR A 246 -0.40 8.15 6.96
C THR A 246 -0.61 6.83 7.68
N ILE A 247 0.46 6.20 8.21
CA ILE A 247 0.38 4.97 9.01
C ILE A 247 -0.29 5.26 10.34
N ARG A 248 0.07 6.36 10.99
CA ARG A 248 -0.55 6.79 12.25
C ARG A 248 -2.05 7.01 12.07
N ALA A 249 -2.47 7.62 10.96
CA ALA A 249 -3.88 7.79 10.64
C ALA A 249 -4.61 6.44 10.48
N THR A 250 -4.03 5.48 9.75
CA THR A 250 -4.59 4.12 9.65
C THR A 250 -4.71 3.43 11.01
N ILE A 251 -3.69 3.53 11.87
CA ILE A 251 -3.71 2.94 13.21
C ILE A 251 -4.72 3.66 14.12
N ALA A 252 -4.82 4.98 14.03
CA ALA A 252 -5.79 5.76 14.78
C ALA A 252 -7.23 5.35 14.41
N GLN A 253 -7.51 5.13 13.12
CA GLN A 253 -8.80 4.62 12.67
C GLN A 253 -9.08 3.21 13.21
N PHE A 254 -8.11 2.29 13.14
CA PHE A 254 -8.23 0.95 13.72
C PHE A 254 -8.57 1.00 15.21
N ASN A 255 -7.88 1.86 15.95
CA ASN A 255 -8.13 2.07 17.37
C ASN A 255 -9.51 2.70 17.63
N ALA A 256 -9.92 3.68 16.82
CA ALA A 256 -11.24 4.31 16.91
C ALA A 256 -12.36 3.29 16.72
N VAL A 257 -12.23 2.36 15.75
CA VAL A 257 -13.19 1.25 15.56
C VAL A 257 -13.22 0.36 16.80
N THR A 258 -12.05 -0.02 17.32
CA THR A 258 -11.95 -0.86 18.53
C THR A 258 -12.65 -0.20 19.72
N GLN A 259 -12.40 1.10 19.94
CA GLN A 259 -13.02 1.85 21.03
C GLN A 259 -14.53 2.02 20.82
N CYS A 260 -14.99 2.26 19.60
CA CYS A 260 -16.41 2.35 19.25
C CYS A 260 -17.16 1.05 19.63
N VAL A 261 -16.57 -0.11 19.34
CA VAL A 261 -17.14 -1.41 19.71
C VAL A 261 -17.24 -1.57 21.22
N ILE A 262 -16.14 -1.30 21.94
CA ILE A 262 -16.10 -1.42 23.40
C ILE A 262 -17.13 -0.46 24.02
N ARG A 263 -17.17 0.79 23.55
CA ARG A 263 -18.07 1.82 24.07
C ARG A 263 -19.52 1.45 23.85
N THR A 264 -19.93 1.12 22.63
CA THR A 264 -21.34 0.76 22.35
C THR A 264 -21.83 -0.42 23.19
N ILE A 265 -20.95 -1.36 23.57
CA ILE A 265 -21.31 -2.49 24.46
C ILE A 265 -21.37 -2.07 25.95
N LEU A 266 -20.52 -1.14 26.38
CA LEU A 266 -20.35 -0.76 27.79
C LEU A 266 -21.01 0.57 28.20
N ASN A 267 -21.47 1.40 27.25
CA ASN A 267 -21.88 2.79 27.49
C ASN A 267 -23.02 2.90 28.50
N ASP A 268 -24.01 2.00 28.41
CA ASP A 268 -25.12 1.95 29.33
C ASP A 268 -24.92 0.85 30.39
N LYS A 269 -24.68 1.30 31.62
CA LYS A 269 -24.47 0.44 32.81
C LYS A 269 -25.76 -0.23 33.27
N GLU A 270 -26.92 0.38 33.00
CA GLU A 270 -28.24 -0.13 33.40
C GLU A 270 -28.81 -1.12 32.38
N LEU A 271 -28.20 -1.19 31.19
CA LEU A 271 -28.62 -2.07 30.10
C LEU A 271 -28.65 -3.54 30.54
N LYS A 272 -29.80 -4.19 30.30
CA LYS A 272 -30.02 -5.60 30.69
C LYS A 272 -29.05 -6.51 29.94
N THR A 273 -28.67 -7.62 30.58
CA THR A 273 -27.75 -8.62 30.01
C THR A 273 -28.15 -9.07 28.60
N GLN A 274 -29.44 -9.30 28.35
CA GLN A 274 -29.94 -9.71 27.04
C GLN A 274 -29.85 -8.61 25.98
N GLN A 275 -30.11 -7.35 26.36
CA GLN A 275 -29.96 -6.23 25.44
C GLN A 275 -28.48 -6.02 25.07
N ARG A 276 -27.57 -6.19 26.03
CA ARG A 276 -26.12 -6.08 25.78
C ARG A 276 -25.64 -7.21 24.87
N ALA A 277 -26.17 -8.43 25.05
CA ALA A 277 -25.90 -9.54 24.15
C ALA A 277 -26.34 -9.24 22.70
N LYS A 278 -27.47 -8.55 22.49
CA LYS A 278 -27.90 -8.11 21.16
C LYS A 278 -26.94 -7.12 20.50
N ILE A 279 -26.31 -6.24 21.26
CA ILE A 279 -25.27 -5.32 20.77
C ILE A 279 -24.02 -6.12 20.34
N ILE A 280 -23.63 -7.13 21.12
CA ILE A 280 -22.52 -8.04 20.78
C ILE A 280 -22.84 -8.80 19.48
N GLU A 281 -24.03 -9.38 19.37
CA GLU A 281 -24.50 -10.06 18.15
C GLU A 281 -24.43 -9.13 16.93
N LYS A 282 -24.90 -7.89 17.08
CA LYS A 282 -24.85 -6.87 16.01
C LYS A 282 -23.41 -6.60 15.55
N TRP A 283 -22.44 -6.49 16.46
CA TRP A 283 -21.03 -6.33 16.09
C TRP A 283 -20.43 -7.56 15.41
N ILE A 284 -20.86 -8.77 15.78
CA ILE A 284 -20.47 -10.00 15.09
C ILE A 284 -20.99 -9.98 13.64
N ASP A 285 -22.24 -9.57 13.45
CA ASP A 285 -22.84 -9.43 12.11
C ASP A 285 -22.12 -8.36 11.29
N ILE A 286 -21.79 -7.19 11.87
CA ILE A 286 -20.98 -6.14 11.22
C ILE A 286 -19.59 -6.67 10.84
N ALA A 287 -18.93 -7.44 11.71
CA ALA A 287 -17.63 -8.05 11.42
C ALA A 287 -17.73 -9.02 10.23
N HIS A 288 -18.79 -9.83 10.18
CA HIS A 288 -19.06 -10.71 9.04
C HIS A 288 -19.30 -9.92 7.74
N GLU A 289 -20.02 -8.80 7.78
CA GLU A 289 -20.16 -7.91 6.62
C GLU A 289 -18.81 -7.29 6.20
N CYS A 290 -17.95 -6.91 7.15
CA CYS A 290 -16.58 -6.48 6.84
C CYS A 290 -15.75 -7.59 6.15
N ARG A 291 -15.91 -8.86 6.56
CA ARG A 291 -15.26 -10.02 5.90
C ARG A 291 -15.70 -10.15 4.44
N ILE A 292 -16.97 -9.90 4.18
CA ILE A 292 -17.59 -9.94 2.85
C ILE A 292 -17.13 -8.78 1.97
N LEU A 293 -17.00 -7.60 2.55
CA LEU A 293 -16.42 -6.42 1.89
C LEU A 293 -14.89 -6.51 1.75
N LYS A 294 -14.24 -7.57 2.27
CA LYS A 294 -12.78 -7.74 2.30
C LYS A 294 -12.06 -6.59 3.03
N ASN A 295 -12.73 -6.03 4.03
CA ASN A 295 -12.12 -5.10 4.98
C ASN A 295 -11.57 -5.88 6.18
N PHE A 296 -10.35 -6.38 6.03
CA PHE A 296 -9.66 -7.12 7.09
C PHE A 296 -9.19 -6.21 8.23
N SER A 297 -9.05 -4.89 7.99
CA SER A 297 -8.69 -3.91 9.02
C SER A 297 -9.79 -3.79 10.08
N SER A 298 -11.00 -3.36 9.69
CA SER A 298 -12.13 -3.22 10.62
C SER A 298 -12.59 -4.58 11.16
N LEU A 299 -12.56 -5.64 10.36
CA LEU A 299 -12.84 -6.99 10.85
C LEU A 299 -11.91 -7.35 12.03
N ARG A 300 -10.59 -7.15 11.88
CA ARG A 300 -9.64 -7.39 12.98
C ARG A 300 -9.91 -6.47 14.16
N ALA A 301 -10.21 -5.19 13.93
CA ALA A 301 -10.52 -4.24 15.00
C ALA A 301 -11.72 -4.70 15.85
N ILE A 302 -12.81 -5.13 15.21
CA ILE A 302 -14.01 -5.62 15.91
C ILE A 302 -13.72 -6.90 16.68
N VAL A 303 -13.04 -7.88 16.05
CA VAL A 303 -12.64 -9.13 16.72
C VAL A 303 -11.76 -8.84 17.94
N SER A 304 -10.76 -7.97 17.80
CA SER A 304 -9.87 -7.58 18.90
C SER A 304 -10.61 -6.85 20.02
N ALA A 305 -11.58 -6.00 19.70
CA ALA A 305 -12.43 -5.34 20.69
C ALA A 305 -13.27 -6.34 21.50
N LEU A 306 -13.90 -7.31 20.82
CA LEU A 306 -14.71 -8.35 21.46
C LEU A 306 -13.87 -9.32 22.31
N GLN A 307 -12.63 -9.59 21.88
CA GLN A 307 -11.65 -10.39 22.62
C GLN A 307 -10.94 -9.61 23.75
N SER A 308 -11.10 -8.29 23.81
CA SER A 308 -10.51 -7.47 24.88
C SER A 308 -11.01 -7.90 26.25
N ASN A 309 -10.18 -7.76 27.28
CA ASN A 309 -10.53 -8.15 28.65
C ASN A 309 -11.83 -7.50 29.14
N SER A 310 -12.07 -6.25 28.75
CA SER A 310 -13.20 -5.42 29.16
C SER A 310 -14.54 -6.00 28.69
N ILE A 311 -14.55 -6.69 27.54
CA ILE A 311 -15.72 -7.37 26.95
C ILE A 311 -15.72 -8.88 27.25
N TYR A 312 -14.58 -9.57 27.10
CA TYR A 312 -14.48 -11.01 27.29
C TYR A 312 -14.85 -11.49 28.71
N ARG A 313 -14.68 -10.61 29.72
CA ARG A 313 -15.07 -10.87 31.11
C ARG A 313 -16.59 -10.91 31.34
N LEU A 314 -17.42 -10.41 30.42
CA LEU A 314 -18.88 -10.32 30.57
C LEU A 314 -19.58 -11.67 30.38
N LYS A 315 -19.24 -12.69 31.18
CA LYS A 315 -19.66 -14.09 30.98
C LYS A 315 -21.18 -14.27 30.89
N LYS A 316 -21.95 -13.52 31.67
CA LYS A 316 -23.44 -13.56 31.61
C LYS A 316 -23.99 -13.05 30.28
N CYS A 317 -23.37 -12.02 29.70
CA CYS A 317 -23.78 -11.47 28.41
C CYS A 317 -23.45 -12.47 27.29
N TRP A 318 -22.22 -13.00 27.27
CA TRP A 318 -21.81 -14.04 26.33
C TRP A 318 -22.67 -15.30 26.39
N ALA A 319 -23.10 -15.73 27.58
CA ALA A 319 -24.04 -16.85 27.73
C ALA A 319 -25.44 -16.57 27.15
N SER A 320 -25.79 -15.30 26.94
CA SER A 320 -27.07 -14.88 26.34
C SER A 320 -26.97 -14.63 24.83
N VAL A 321 -25.77 -14.71 24.24
CA VAL A 321 -25.54 -14.60 22.80
C VAL A 321 -26.01 -15.88 22.12
N ALA A 322 -26.69 -15.74 20.98
CA ALA A 322 -27.16 -16.86 20.18
C ALA A 322 -25.98 -17.78 19.76
N LYS A 323 -26.21 -19.09 19.79
CA LYS A 323 -25.19 -20.10 19.43
C LYS A 323 -24.65 -19.90 18.01
N ASP A 324 -25.49 -19.50 17.07
CA ASP A 324 -25.05 -19.24 15.69
C ASP A 324 -24.12 -18.02 15.60
N SER A 325 -24.41 -16.95 16.34
CA SER A 325 -23.52 -15.78 16.41
C SER A 325 -22.19 -16.12 17.10
N MET A 326 -22.22 -16.98 18.13
CA MET A 326 -20.99 -17.49 18.76
C MET A 326 -20.10 -18.26 17.78
N LEU A 327 -20.68 -19.18 17.00
CA LEU A 327 -19.95 -19.95 15.98
C LEU A 327 -19.35 -19.02 14.92
N MET A 328 -20.13 -18.03 14.44
CA MET A 328 -19.64 -17.04 13.49
C MET A 328 -18.47 -16.23 14.07
N PHE A 329 -18.55 -15.84 15.34
CA PHE A 329 -17.45 -15.14 16.02
C PHE A 329 -16.19 -16.00 16.13
N GLU A 330 -16.32 -17.30 16.41
CA GLU A 330 -15.20 -18.25 16.44
C GLU A 330 -14.56 -18.40 15.05
N GLU A 331 -15.36 -18.55 13.99
CA GLU A 331 -14.90 -18.62 12.60
C GLU A 331 -14.14 -17.33 12.19
N LEU A 332 -14.69 -16.15 12.50
CA LEU A 332 -14.05 -14.87 12.22
C LEU A 332 -12.78 -14.66 13.06
N SER A 333 -12.75 -15.16 14.30
CA SER A 333 -11.59 -15.09 15.18
C SER A 333 -10.43 -15.95 14.67
N GLU A 334 -10.72 -17.15 14.16
CA GLU A 334 -9.70 -18.08 13.67
C GLU A 334 -8.90 -17.51 12.48
N ILE A 335 -9.52 -16.62 11.67
CA ILE A 335 -8.83 -15.93 10.57
C ILE A 335 -7.58 -15.19 11.06
N PHE A 336 -7.64 -14.57 12.24
CA PHE A 336 -6.55 -13.77 12.82
C PHE A 336 -5.84 -14.47 13.98
N SER A 337 -5.95 -15.80 14.02
CA SER A 337 -5.19 -16.61 14.96
C SER A 337 -3.69 -16.41 14.76
N ASP A 338 -2.93 -16.32 15.85
CA ASP A 338 -1.46 -16.19 15.80
C ASP A 338 -0.78 -17.51 15.35
N ARG A 339 -1.57 -18.58 15.12
CA ARG A 339 -1.09 -19.88 14.63
C ARG A 339 -0.32 -19.76 13.32
N ASP A 340 0.83 -20.43 13.27
CA ASP A 340 1.74 -20.48 12.12
C ASP A 340 2.05 -19.09 11.51
N ASN A 341 2.28 -18.09 12.38
CA ASN A 341 2.57 -16.70 11.97
C ASN A 341 1.42 -16.10 11.13
N TYR A 342 0.20 -16.13 11.65
CA TYR A 342 -0.97 -15.56 10.99
C TYR A 342 -1.30 -16.21 9.63
N LEU A 343 -0.96 -17.50 9.47
CA LEU A 343 -1.01 -18.22 8.18
C LEU A 343 -2.36 -18.05 7.47
N ILE A 344 -3.47 -18.20 8.19
CA ILE A 344 -4.82 -18.13 7.62
C ILE A 344 -5.09 -16.74 7.04
N SER A 345 -4.85 -15.67 7.81
CA SER A 345 -5.02 -14.30 7.31
C SER A 345 -4.13 -13.99 6.10
N ARG A 346 -2.89 -14.51 6.10
CA ARG A 346 -1.92 -14.31 5.02
C ARG A 346 -2.34 -15.05 3.75
N GLU A 347 -2.69 -16.33 3.85
CA GLU A 347 -3.15 -17.13 2.72
C GLU A 347 -4.44 -16.56 2.12
N LEU A 348 -5.36 -16.14 2.97
CA LEU A 348 -6.60 -15.52 2.55
C LEU A 348 -6.34 -14.20 1.85
N LEU A 349 -5.43 -13.36 2.35
CA LEU A 349 -5.03 -12.12 1.67
C LEU A 349 -4.30 -12.38 0.34
N MET A 350 -3.51 -13.46 0.24
CA MET A 350 -2.87 -13.87 -1.00
C MET A 350 -3.88 -14.37 -2.03
N ARG A 351 -4.90 -15.13 -1.59
CA ARG A 351 -5.93 -15.70 -2.46
C ARG A 351 -6.98 -14.67 -2.88
N GLU A 352 -7.41 -13.83 -1.95
CA GLU A 352 -8.54 -12.91 -2.13
C GLU A 352 -8.13 -11.45 -2.32
N GLY A 353 -6.89 -11.06 -2.00
CA GLY A 353 -6.46 -9.66 -1.99
C GLY A 353 -6.70 -8.92 -3.31
N THR A 354 -6.57 -9.61 -4.44
CA THR A 354 -6.85 -9.09 -5.79
C THR A 354 -8.04 -9.79 -6.47
N SER A 355 -8.71 -10.72 -5.78
CA SER A 355 -9.92 -11.38 -6.28
C SER A 355 -11.07 -10.38 -6.37
N LYS A 356 -11.93 -10.54 -7.38
CA LYS A 356 -13.13 -9.73 -7.58
C LYS A 356 -14.11 -9.79 -6.42
N PHE A 357 -14.13 -10.93 -5.72
CA PHE A 357 -15.09 -11.23 -4.64
C PHE A 357 -14.44 -12.02 -3.51
N ALA A 358 -14.99 -11.90 -2.30
CA ALA A 358 -14.69 -12.79 -1.18
C ALA A 358 -15.13 -14.23 -1.48
N ASN A 359 -14.33 -15.22 -1.05
CA ASN A 359 -14.69 -16.62 -1.18
C ASN A 359 -15.19 -17.13 0.18
N LEU A 360 -16.50 -17.04 0.40
CA LEU A 360 -17.13 -17.65 1.57
C LEU A 360 -17.57 -19.08 1.22
N ASP A 361 -17.12 -20.06 2.00
CA ASP A 361 -17.57 -21.45 1.84
C ASP A 361 -19.09 -21.54 2.02
N SER A 362 -19.72 -22.38 1.19
CA SER A 362 -21.17 -22.44 0.92
C SER A 362 -22.03 -23.03 2.05
N SER A 363 -21.64 -22.93 3.31
CA SER A 363 -22.45 -23.39 4.45
C SER A 363 -23.53 -22.36 4.78
N VAL A 364 -24.57 -22.32 3.93
CA VAL A 364 -25.64 -21.32 3.99
C VAL A 364 -26.52 -21.54 5.23
N LYS A 365 -26.39 -20.68 6.24
CA LYS A 365 -27.40 -20.55 7.30
C LYS A 365 -28.38 -19.41 7.00
N GLU A 366 -29.58 -19.51 7.55
CA GLU A 366 -30.75 -18.71 7.16
C GLU A 366 -30.55 -17.18 7.25
N ASN A 367 -29.76 -16.70 8.22
CA ASN A 367 -29.42 -15.28 8.38
C ASN A 367 -28.46 -14.74 7.29
N GLN A 368 -27.71 -15.61 6.61
CA GLN A 368 -26.76 -15.21 5.56
C GLN A 368 -27.39 -15.17 4.16
N LYS A 369 -28.65 -15.64 3.99
CA LYS A 369 -29.35 -15.62 2.70
C LYS A 369 -29.49 -14.21 2.12
N ARG A 370 -29.73 -13.20 2.98
CA ARG A 370 -29.85 -11.80 2.56
C ARG A 370 -28.52 -11.28 2.03
N THR A 371 -27.44 -11.52 2.77
CA THR A 371 -26.10 -11.09 2.39
C THR A 371 -25.59 -11.82 1.16
N GLN A 372 -25.87 -13.11 1.02
CA GLN A 372 -25.50 -13.90 -0.16
C GLN A 372 -26.27 -13.45 -1.41
N ARG A 373 -27.55 -13.11 -1.29
CA ARG A 373 -28.32 -12.49 -2.39
C ARG A 373 -27.73 -11.14 -2.80
N ARG A 374 -27.33 -10.31 -1.84
CA ARG A 374 -26.67 -9.02 -2.09
C ARG A 374 -25.32 -9.20 -2.80
N LEU A 375 -24.51 -10.14 -2.34
CA LEU A 375 -23.26 -10.55 -2.98
C LEU A 375 -23.47 -11.05 -4.41
N GLN A 376 -24.51 -11.88 -4.62
CA GLN A 376 -24.84 -12.38 -5.94
C GLN A 376 -25.27 -11.24 -6.87
N LEU A 377 -26.10 -10.31 -6.39
CA LEU A 377 -26.48 -9.11 -7.16
C LEU A 377 -25.28 -8.24 -7.50
N GLN A 378 -24.33 -8.05 -6.57
CA GLN A 378 -23.09 -7.32 -6.85
C GLN A 378 -22.22 -8.04 -7.89
N LYS A 379 -22.16 -9.38 -7.84
CA LYS A 379 -21.50 -10.22 -8.84
C LYS A 379 -22.15 -10.06 -10.22
N ASP A 380 -23.48 -10.10 -10.26
CA ASP A 380 -24.26 -10.00 -11.49
C ASP A 380 -24.17 -8.59 -12.12
N MET A 381 -24.05 -7.55 -11.28
CA MET A 381 -23.82 -6.17 -11.71
C MET A 381 -22.36 -5.87 -12.09
N GLY A 382 -21.43 -6.82 -11.92
CA GLY A 382 -20.02 -6.64 -12.23
C GLY A 382 -19.28 -5.67 -11.30
N ILE A 383 -19.83 -5.36 -10.12
CA ILE A 383 -19.18 -4.49 -9.13
C ILE A 383 -18.01 -5.25 -8.51
N MET A 384 -16.79 -4.74 -8.71
CA MET A 384 -15.56 -5.32 -8.19
C MET A 384 -15.37 -4.94 -6.73
N GLN A 385 -15.06 -5.89 -5.85
CA GLN A 385 -14.73 -5.59 -4.45
C GLN A 385 -13.24 -5.30 -4.30
N GLY A 386 -12.91 -4.18 -3.64
CA GLY A 386 -11.54 -3.89 -3.23
C GLY A 386 -11.07 -4.78 -2.08
N THR A 387 -9.93 -4.43 -1.50
CA THR A 387 -9.42 -5.05 -0.27
C THR A 387 -8.79 -3.99 0.62
N VAL A 388 -9.12 -4.01 1.90
CA VAL A 388 -8.36 -3.29 2.93
C VAL A 388 -7.67 -4.31 3.82
N PRO A 389 -6.33 -4.42 3.79
CA PRO A 389 -5.62 -5.34 4.66
C PRO A 389 -5.49 -4.82 6.10
N TYR A 390 -5.26 -5.73 7.05
CA TYR A 390 -4.77 -5.34 8.36
C TYR A 390 -3.29 -4.97 8.28
N LEU A 391 -2.97 -3.69 8.44
CA LEU A 391 -1.61 -3.15 8.26
C LEU A 391 -0.60 -3.70 9.28
N GLY A 392 -1.06 -4.13 10.46
CA GLY A 392 -0.19 -4.63 11.53
C GLY A 392 0.68 -5.81 11.11
N THR A 393 0.18 -6.73 10.30
CA THR A 393 0.97 -7.88 9.79
C THR A 393 2.18 -7.42 8.99
N PHE A 394 1.99 -6.46 8.07
CA PHE A 394 3.06 -5.90 7.24
C PHE A 394 4.10 -5.14 8.06
N LEU A 395 3.64 -4.36 9.06
CA LEU A 395 4.53 -3.61 9.94
C LEU A 395 5.38 -4.54 10.81
N THR A 396 4.80 -5.64 11.31
CA THR A 396 5.54 -6.66 12.05
C THR A 396 6.60 -7.31 11.17
N ASP A 397 6.27 -7.73 9.94
CA ASP A 397 7.21 -8.32 9.00
C ASP A 397 8.39 -7.40 8.70
N LEU A 398 8.10 -6.14 8.37
CA LEU A 398 9.14 -5.15 8.04
C LEU A 398 10.00 -4.79 9.25
N THR A 399 9.42 -4.77 10.45
CA THR A 399 10.19 -4.55 11.69
C THR A 399 11.09 -5.73 12.03
N MET A 400 10.59 -6.97 11.85
CA MET A 400 11.39 -8.19 12.05
C MET A 400 12.51 -8.31 11.02
N LEU A 401 12.23 -8.03 9.74
CA LEU A 401 13.22 -7.97 8.67
C LEU A 401 14.30 -6.92 8.96
N ASP A 402 13.91 -5.77 9.51
CA ASP A 402 14.87 -4.74 9.88
C ASP A 402 15.84 -5.22 10.96
N ALA A 403 15.29 -5.77 12.06
CA ALA A 403 16.07 -6.28 13.19
C ALA A 403 16.99 -7.45 12.83
N ALA A 404 16.54 -8.37 11.97
CA ALA A 404 17.31 -9.56 11.60
C ALA A 404 18.56 -9.26 10.75
N LEU A 405 18.60 -8.11 10.07
CA LEU A 405 19.58 -7.82 9.01
C LEU A 405 20.41 -6.54 9.27
N GLN A 406 20.52 -6.08 10.52
CA GLN A 406 21.27 -4.88 10.93
C GLN A 406 22.81 -5.00 10.85
N ASN A 407 23.38 -6.19 10.58
CA ASN A 407 24.82 -6.47 10.79
C ASN A 407 25.75 -6.21 9.57
N TYR A 408 25.40 -5.32 8.63
CA TYR A 408 26.27 -5.01 7.49
C TYR A 408 26.80 -3.57 7.53
N VAL A 409 28.11 -3.42 7.30
CA VAL A 409 28.79 -2.11 7.13
C VAL A 409 28.35 -1.40 5.84
N GLU A 410 27.88 -2.16 4.85
CA GLU A 410 27.34 -1.68 3.58
C GLU A 410 25.85 -2.04 3.44
N VAL A 411 25.10 -1.33 2.59
CA VAL A 411 23.66 -1.57 2.41
C VAL A 411 23.42 -2.93 1.76
N GLY A 412 22.98 -3.92 2.54
CA GLY A 412 22.67 -5.27 2.05
C GLY A 412 21.46 -5.29 1.12
N PHE A 413 21.66 -5.46 -0.18
CA PHE A 413 20.59 -5.45 -1.19
C PHE A 413 19.63 -6.64 -1.07
N HIS A 414 20.08 -7.74 -0.46
CA HIS A 414 19.21 -8.90 -0.16
C HIS A 414 18.10 -8.55 0.85
N LYS A 415 18.41 -7.73 1.86
CA LYS A 415 17.40 -7.16 2.77
C LYS A 415 16.37 -6.34 1.99
N LYS A 416 16.86 -5.55 1.05
CA LYS A 416 16.04 -4.64 0.23
C LYS A 416 15.11 -5.38 -0.72
N MET A 417 15.49 -6.57 -1.18
CA MET A 417 14.59 -7.44 -1.95
C MET A 417 13.36 -7.86 -1.14
N TYR A 418 13.54 -8.36 0.09
CA TYR A 418 12.40 -8.75 0.93
C TYR A 418 11.56 -7.56 1.37
N GLU A 419 12.20 -6.43 1.75
CA GLU A 419 11.47 -5.20 2.03
C GLU A 419 10.64 -4.77 0.82
N PHE A 420 11.20 -4.83 -0.39
CA PHE A 420 10.49 -4.52 -1.62
C PHE A 420 9.31 -5.45 -1.88
N GLU A 421 9.44 -6.76 -1.68
CA GLU A 421 8.33 -7.71 -1.87
C GLU A 421 7.12 -7.36 -1.00
N VAL A 422 7.35 -7.04 0.28
CA VAL A 422 6.30 -6.64 1.21
C VAL A 422 5.68 -5.30 0.78
N ILE A 423 6.50 -4.32 0.38
CA ILE A 423 6.02 -3.02 -0.13
C ILE A 423 5.23 -3.17 -1.43
N ALA A 424 5.67 -4.04 -2.34
CA ALA A 424 4.99 -4.31 -3.60
C ALA A 424 3.61 -4.95 -3.35
N GLN A 425 3.51 -5.84 -2.35
CA GLN A 425 2.23 -6.41 -1.95
C GLN A 425 1.27 -5.33 -1.41
N ILE A 426 1.77 -4.38 -0.59
CA ILE A 426 0.95 -3.24 -0.12
C ILE A 426 0.44 -2.43 -1.32
N LYS A 427 1.33 -2.06 -2.27
CA LYS A 427 0.95 -1.30 -3.48
C LYS A 427 -0.07 -2.03 -4.34
N LEU A 428 0.07 -3.35 -4.49
CA LEU A 428 -0.88 -4.18 -5.22
C LEU A 428 -2.26 -4.14 -4.56
N LEU A 429 -2.31 -4.25 -3.24
CA LEU A 429 -3.56 -4.16 -2.47
C LEU A 429 -4.17 -2.75 -2.54
N GLN A 430 -3.35 -1.69 -2.58
CA GLN A 430 -3.86 -0.33 -2.80
C GLN A 430 -4.53 -0.20 -4.17
N SER A 431 -3.94 -0.78 -5.22
CA SER A 431 -4.57 -0.84 -6.54
C SER A 431 -5.90 -1.59 -6.50
N SER A 432 -5.99 -2.68 -5.75
CA SER A 432 -7.25 -3.42 -5.53
C SER A 432 -8.29 -2.55 -4.79
N CYS A 433 -7.86 -1.81 -3.76
CA CYS A 433 -8.70 -0.90 -2.97
C CYS A 433 -9.37 0.20 -3.81
N ASN A 434 -8.80 0.61 -4.94
CA ASN A 434 -9.43 1.55 -5.88
C ASN A 434 -10.70 1.01 -6.54
N SER A 435 -10.97 -0.30 -6.42
CA SER A 435 -12.21 -0.91 -6.92
C SER A 435 -13.43 -0.61 -6.05
N TYR A 436 -13.26 -0.14 -4.80
CA TYR A 436 -14.40 0.24 -3.96
C TYR A 436 -15.15 1.43 -4.54
N CYS A 437 -16.45 1.22 -4.80
CA CYS A 437 -17.41 2.24 -5.16
C CYS A 437 -18.40 2.43 -4.01
N MET A 438 -17.98 3.19 -2.99
CA MET A 438 -18.77 3.47 -1.78
C MET A 438 -18.85 4.98 -1.57
N THR A 439 -19.96 5.45 -1.01
CA THR A 439 -20.18 6.87 -0.69
C THR A 439 -20.21 7.07 0.82
N SER A 440 -19.56 8.14 1.29
CA SER A 440 -19.63 8.54 2.70
C SER A 440 -21.02 9.01 3.07
N ASP A 441 -21.50 8.58 4.23
CA ASP A 441 -22.67 9.13 4.89
C ASP A 441 -22.26 10.07 6.03
N ARG A 442 -22.75 11.31 5.98
CA ARG A 442 -22.36 12.34 6.96
C ARG A 442 -22.90 12.03 8.37
N ARG A 443 -24.07 11.40 8.49
CA ARG A 443 -24.70 11.12 9.80
C ARG A 443 -23.90 10.07 10.56
N PHE A 444 -23.56 8.97 9.88
CA PHE A 444 -22.72 7.93 10.47
C PHE A 444 -21.34 8.47 10.85
N ILE A 445 -20.68 9.24 9.99
CA ILE A 445 -19.34 9.78 10.27
C ILE A 445 -19.38 10.72 11.48
N GLN A 446 -20.40 11.57 11.60
CA GLN A 446 -20.57 12.43 12.77
C GLN A 446 -20.83 11.60 14.03
N TRP A 447 -21.70 10.60 13.98
CA TRP A 447 -21.96 9.68 15.08
C TRP A 447 -20.69 8.94 15.54
N PHE A 448 -19.91 8.42 14.59
CA PHE A 448 -18.68 7.67 14.86
C PHE A 448 -17.61 8.58 15.48
N ARG A 449 -17.44 9.80 14.99
CA ARG A 449 -16.48 10.77 15.54
C ARG A 449 -16.88 11.32 16.91
N LYS A 450 -18.17 11.39 17.21
CA LYS A 450 -18.69 11.83 18.52
C LYS A 450 -18.49 10.78 19.62
N GLN A 451 -18.05 9.57 19.30
CA GLN A 451 -17.75 8.57 20.33
C GLN A 451 -16.57 9.06 21.19
N PRO A 452 -16.77 9.27 22.51
CA PRO A 452 -15.74 9.83 23.37
C PRO A 452 -14.56 8.85 23.52
N GLU A 453 -13.33 9.37 23.57
CA GLU A 453 -12.14 8.56 23.86
C GLU A 453 -12.25 7.98 25.27
N LEU A 454 -12.19 6.65 25.40
CA LEU A 454 -12.15 5.95 26.68
C LEU A 454 -10.82 6.26 27.38
N THR A 455 -10.89 6.70 28.65
CA THR A 455 -9.70 6.95 29.47
C THR A 455 -8.98 5.64 29.81
N GLU A 456 -7.69 5.70 30.14
CA GLU A 456 -6.89 4.51 30.51
C GLU A 456 -7.48 3.73 31.70
N GLU A 457 -8.28 4.38 32.54
CA GLU A 457 -8.97 3.77 33.69
C GLU A 457 -10.28 3.04 33.30
N GLU A 458 -10.86 3.39 32.15
CA GLU A 458 -12.07 2.76 31.58
C GLU A 458 -11.74 1.60 30.62
N ARG A 459 -10.48 1.50 30.17
CA ARG A 459 -9.94 0.38 29.38
C ARG A 459 -9.72 -0.84 30.26
#